data_AF-A0A4C1SR26-F1
#
_entry.id   AF-A0A4C1SR26-F1
#
_cell.length_a   1.000
_cell.length_b   1.000
_cell.length_c   1.000
_cell.angle_alpha   90.00
_cell.angle_beta   90.00
_cell.angle_gamma   90.00
#
_symmetry.space_group_name_H-M   'P 1'
#
loop_
_entity.id
_entity.type
_entity.pdbx_description
1 polymer ?
#
loop_
_entity_poly.entity_id
_entity_poly.type
_entity_poly.pdbx_seq_one_letter_code
_entity_poly.pdbx_strand_id
1 'polypeptide(L)'
;MYTIEWQKRGLPHVHLLVWLVNKIRPNQIDSVISAELPVKEEDPVLFKIVNKHMVHGPCGALNRNSPLHDRVPTIVHLAVHLENGQRVYFTEKNIQDVVNNPRDTTLTALFKLCAQDDFAKTLKYGRVPSDTWNQSSKTDETNGRKQGTAVDGFPGVKKTDALGRVYVIHPNNSECFRLRMLLHVVKGPTSFAHLRTVQGIIYNTYKTACKEMGLLEDDSHWKNTLSEAAIFSSAQVKSVK
;
A
#
# COMPACT_ATOMS: atom_id res chain seq x y z
N MET A 1 21.40 10.48 -2.19
CA MET A 1 20.07 10.52 -1.55
C MET A 1 19.14 9.65 -2.37
N TYR A 2 18.36 8.78 -1.72
CA TYR A 2 17.34 7.99 -2.42
C TYR A 2 16.06 7.92 -1.59
N THR A 3 14.92 7.84 -2.26
CA THR A 3 13.61 7.64 -1.65
C THR A 3 12.95 6.42 -2.28
N ILE A 4 12.39 5.52 -1.49
CA ILE A 4 11.66 4.37 -2.02
C ILE A 4 10.16 4.64 -1.90
N GLU A 5 9.46 4.57 -3.02
CA GLU A 5 8.01 4.72 -3.12
C GLU A 5 7.39 3.48 -3.75
N TRP A 6 6.13 3.17 -3.42
CA TRP A 6 5.45 2.02 -4.01
C TRP A 6 4.65 2.43 -5.25
N GLN A 7 5.05 1.93 -6.43
CA GLN A 7 4.43 2.29 -7.72
C GLN A 7 3.11 1.57 -7.98
N LYS A 8 2.48 1.89 -9.12
CA LYS A 8 1.10 1.49 -9.43
C LYS A 8 0.80 -0.02 -9.40
N ARG A 9 1.84 -0.82 -9.41
CA ARG A 9 1.81 -2.27 -9.54
C ARG A 9 2.52 -3.01 -8.40
N GLY A 10 2.77 -2.32 -7.27
CA GLY A 10 3.19 -2.97 -6.03
C GLY A 10 4.66 -3.40 -5.98
N LEU A 11 5.52 -2.86 -6.84
CA LEU A 11 6.97 -2.94 -6.65
C LEU A 11 7.50 -1.67 -5.98
N PRO A 12 8.53 -1.80 -5.12
CA PRO A 12 9.29 -0.66 -4.63
C PRO A 12 9.99 0.01 -5.81
N HIS A 13 9.82 1.31 -5.93
CA HIS A 13 10.40 2.17 -6.94
C HIS A 13 11.33 3.15 -6.23
N VAL A 14 12.59 3.10 -6.61
CA VAL A 14 13.61 3.94 -6.02
C VAL A 14 13.75 5.21 -6.85
N HIS A 15 13.65 6.36 -6.19
CA HIS A 15 14.06 7.65 -6.71
C HIS A 15 15.51 7.86 -6.29
N LEU A 16 16.44 7.67 -7.22
CA LEU A 16 17.88 7.84 -7.00
C LEU A 16 18.31 9.21 -7.55
N LEU A 17 18.93 10.04 -6.70
CA LEU A 17 19.61 11.26 -7.16
C LEU A 17 21.11 10.98 -7.29
N VAL A 18 21.61 11.09 -8.52
CA VAL A 18 23.03 10.87 -8.87
C VAL A 18 23.63 12.22 -9.29
N TRP A 19 24.78 12.57 -8.70
CA TRP A 19 25.57 13.72 -9.11
C TRP A 19 26.74 13.23 -9.95
N LEU A 20 26.85 13.76 -11.17
CA LEU A 20 27.96 13.47 -12.05
C LEU A 20 29.07 14.50 -11.85
N VAL A 21 30.32 14.04 -11.81
CA VAL A 21 31.50 14.91 -11.75
C VAL A 21 31.57 15.81 -13.00
N ASN A 22 31.23 15.24 -14.16
CA ASN A 22 31.18 15.96 -15.43
C ASN A 22 29.72 16.21 -15.85
N LYS A 23 29.44 17.43 -16.32
CA LYS A 23 28.11 17.82 -16.79
C LYS A 23 27.79 17.12 -18.12
N ILE A 24 26.68 16.40 -18.16
CA ILE A 24 26.13 15.80 -19.39
C ILE A 24 25.12 16.75 -20.04
N ARG A 25 25.05 16.73 -21.37
CA ARG A 25 24.03 17.43 -22.14
C ARG A 25 22.80 16.54 -22.36
N PRO A 26 21.59 17.11 -22.57
CA PRO A 26 20.38 16.32 -22.78
C PRO A 26 20.47 15.27 -23.88
N ASN A 27 21.19 15.55 -24.96
CA ASN A 27 21.41 14.61 -26.07
C ASN A 27 22.39 13.46 -25.77
N GLN A 28 22.99 13.45 -24.57
CA GLN A 28 23.91 12.40 -24.11
C GLN A 28 23.29 11.54 -23.00
N ILE A 29 22.02 11.78 -22.63
CA ILE A 29 21.36 11.04 -21.55
C ILE A 29 21.25 9.56 -21.90
N ASP A 30 20.80 9.25 -23.13
CA ASP A 30 20.54 7.87 -23.56
C ASP A 30 21.82 7.01 -23.67
N SER A 31 23.00 7.62 -23.79
CA SER A 31 24.28 6.89 -23.78
C SER A 31 24.79 6.58 -22.37
N VAL A 32 24.21 7.23 -21.34
CA VAL A 32 24.64 7.11 -19.95
C VAL A 32 23.61 6.35 -19.11
N ILE A 33 22.32 6.49 -19.44
CA ILE A 33 21.21 5.89 -18.72
C ILE A 33 20.35 5.12 -19.72
N SER A 34 20.35 3.80 -19.59
CA SER A 34 19.45 2.90 -20.30
C SER A 34 18.78 1.93 -19.32
N ALA A 35 17.67 1.33 -19.74
CA ALA A 35 17.00 0.27 -19.01
C ALA A 35 16.71 -0.87 -19.99
N GLU A 36 17.18 -2.07 -19.66
CA GLU A 36 16.99 -3.27 -20.47
C GLU A 36 16.00 -4.22 -19.79
N LEU A 37 15.20 -4.90 -20.61
CA LEU A 37 14.37 -5.99 -20.09
C LEU A 37 15.25 -7.22 -19.84
N PRO A 38 15.04 -7.95 -18.73
CA PRO A 38 15.75 -9.21 -18.50
C PRO A 38 15.56 -10.16 -19.69
N VAL A 39 16.55 -10.99 -19.99
CA VAL A 39 16.40 -12.06 -20.99
C VAL A 39 15.69 -13.24 -20.32
N LYS A 40 14.62 -13.73 -20.92
CA LYS A 40 13.76 -14.77 -20.33
C LYS A 40 14.50 -16.09 -20.12
N GLU A 41 15.40 -16.41 -21.03
CA GLU A 41 16.20 -17.64 -21.04
C GLU A 41 17.28 -17.62 -19.96
N GLU A 42 17.78 -16.43 -19.60
CA GLU A 42 18.84 -16.24 -18.60
C GLU A 42 18.27 -16.08 -17.19
N ASP A 43 17.20 -15.27 -17.05
CA ASP A 43 16.52 -15.08 -15.77
C ASP A 43 14.99 -15.07 -15.96
N PRO A 44 14.36 -16.26 -16.01
CA PRO A 44 12.91 -16.38 -16.19
C PRO A 44 12.13 -15.80 -15.00
N VAL A 45 12.73 -15.73 -13.80
CA VAL A 45 12.07 -15.21 -12.60
C VAL A 45 12.02 -13.69 -12.65
N LEU A 46 13.16 -13.03 -12.87
CA LEU A 46 13.23 -11.59 -12.99
C LEU A 46 12.44 -11.09 -14.21
N PHE A 47 12.53 -11.81 -15.34
CA PHE A 47 11.71 -11.53 -16.51
C PHE A 47 10.21 -11.55 -16.15
N LYS A 48 9.75 -12.58 -15.44
CA LYS A 48 8.35 -12.69 -15.00
C LYS A 48 7.94 -11.54 -14.07
N ILE A 49 8.82 -11.13 -13.16
CA ILE A 49 8.57 -10.01 -12.23
C ILE A 49 8.49 -8.67 -12.99
N VAL A 50 9.51 -8.35 -13.78
CA VAL A 50 9.55 -7.11 -14.57
C VAL A 50 8.37 -7.05 -15.55
N ASN A 51 8.07 -8.15 -16.21
CA ASN A 51 6.94 -8.22 -17.15
C ASN A 51 5.60 -8.00 -16.44
N LYS A 52 5.37 -8.66 -15.30
CA LYS A 52 4.12 -8.54 -14.52
C LYS A 52 3.93 -7.13 -13.94
N HIS A 53 5.01 -6.46 -13.55
CA HIS A 53 4.92 -5.27 -12.71
C HIS A 53 5.43 -3.96 -13.34
N MET A 54 6.28 -3.99 -14.36
CA MET A 54 6.91 -2.78 -14.93
C MET A 54 6.41 -2.45 -16.34
N VAL A 55 5.89 -3.43 -17.09
CA VAL A 55 5.47 -3.24 -18.48
C VAL A 55 3.99 -2.88 -18.57
N HIS A 56 3.66 -1.60 -18.78
CA HIS A 56 2.26 -1.20 -18.91
C HIS A 56 1.60 -1.81 -20.16
N GLY A 57 0.29 -2.09 -20.08
CA GLY A 57 -0.51 -2.48 -21.26
C GLY A 57 -0.49 -1.38 -22.33
N PRO A 58 -1.01 -1.62 -23.54
CA PRO A 58 -0.63 -0.89 -24.74
C PRO A 58 -0.76 0.63 -24.60
N CYS A 59 0.32 1.33 -24.93
CA CYS A 59 0.30 2.71 -25.37
C CYS A 59 -0.28 2.77 -26.79
N GLY A 60 -1.61 2.79 -26.89
CA GLY A 60 -2.32 3.13 -28.13
C GLY A 60 -2.31 2.07 -29.23
N ALA A 61 -2.72 2.49 -30.43
CA ALA A 61 -3.08 1.65 -31.57
C ALA A 61 -1.93 0.85 -32.21
N LEU A 62 -0.69 1.02 -31.75
CA LEU A 62 0.52 0.56 -32.43
C LEU A 62 0.88 -0.91 -32.19
N ASN A 63 0.29 -1.60 -31.20
CA ASN A 63 0.59 -3.02 -30.98
C ASN A 63 -0.57 -3.81 -30.35
N ARG A 64 -1.52 -4.24 -31.18
CA ARG A 64 -2.78 -4.88 -30.76
C ARG A 64 -2.66 -6.38 -30.43
N ASN A 65 -1.58 -7.05 -30.79
CA ASN A 65 -1.42 -8.52 -30.66
C ASN A 65 -0.25 -8.96 -29.77
N SER A 66 0.34 -8.07 -28.98
CA SER A 66 1.42 -8.43 -28.05
C SER A 66 0.97 -9.47 -27.00
N PRO A 67 1.73 -10.54 -26.69
CA PRO A 67 1.39 -11.51 -25.63
C PRO A 67 1.32 -10.92 -24.19
N LEU A 68 1.48 -9.60 -24.07
CA LEU A 68 1.39 -8.77 -22.85
C LEU A 68 -0.05 -8.38 -22.47
N HIS A 69 -1.07 -8.94 -23.13
CA HIS A 69 -2.48 -8.52 -23.00
C HIS A 69 -3.23 -9.12 -21.82
N ASP A 70 -2.64 -10.07 -21.10
CA ASP A 70 -3.29 -10.62 -19.92
C ASP A 70 -3.23 -9.58 -18.79
N ARG A 71 -4.39 -9.03 -18.41
CA ARG A 71 -4.57 -8.19 -17.20
C ARG A 71 -4.46 -9.04 -15.94
N VAL A 72 -3.34 -9.74 -15.82
CA VAL A 72 -2.98 -10.56 -14.68
C VAL A 72 -1.89 -9.81 -13.94
N PRO A 73 -2.16 -9.32 -12.72
CA PRO A 73 -3.35 -9.55 -11.92
C PRO A 73 -4.40 -8.42 -11.99
N THR A 74 -5.67 -8.77 -11.71
CA THR A 74 -6.73 -7.78 -11.42
C THR A 74 -6.32 -6.90 -10.25
N ILE A 75 -6.38 -5.57 -10.41
CA ILE A 75 -6.10 -4.62 -9.33
C ILE A 75 -7.43 -4.17 -8.69
N VAL A 76 -7.58 -4.43 -7.38
CA VAL A 76 -8.73 -3.98 -6.60
C VAL A 76 -8.33 -2.77 -5.76
N HIS A 77 -9.03 -1.66 -5.93
CA HIS A 77 -8.76 -0.44 -5.17
C HIS A 77 -9.38 -0.53 -3.77
N LEU A 78 -8.55 -0.38 -2.76
CA LEU A 78 -8.91 -0.48 -1.35
C LEU A 78 -9.07 0.93 -0.75
N ALA A 79 -10.26 1.20 -0.23
CA ALA A 79 -10.65 2.48 0.30
C ALA A 79 -9.96 2.75 1.64
N VAL A 80 -9.58 4.00 1.88
CA VAL A 80 -9.04 4.41 3.18
C VAL A 80 -9.69 5.72 3.57
N HIS A 81 -10.30 5.73 4.75
CA HIS A 81 -11.00 6.89 5.31
C HIS A 81 -11.06 6.74 6.82
N LEU A 82 -11.23 7.86 7.53
CA LEU A 82 -11.51 7.85 8.97
C LEU A 82 -12.93 7.34 9.24
N GLU A 83 -13.21 7.05 10.51
CA GLU A 83 -14.55 6.69 10.97
C GLU A 83 -15.55 7.78 10.55
N ASN A 84 -16.66 7.37 9.94
CA ASN A 84 -17.68 8.26 9.34
C ASN A 84 -17.18 9.17 8.20
N GLY A 85 -15.91 9.07 7.78
CA GLY A 85 -15.31 9.83 6.70
C GLY A 85 -15.47 9.21 5.31
N GLN A 86 -16.40 8.27 5.14
CA GLN A 86 -16.61 7.60 3.85
C GLN A 86 -17.16 8.56 2.80
N ARG A 87 -16.62 8.47 1.58
CA ARG A 87 -17.17 9.21 0.44
C ARG A 87 -18.43 8.50 -0.05
N VAL A 88 -19.56 9.19 0.01
CA VAL A 88 -20.84 8.72 -0.55
C VAL A 88 -21.25 9.62 -1.71
N TYR A 89 -21.94 9.03 -2.69
CA TYR A 89 -22.57 9.77 -3.78
C TYR A 89 -24.07 9.65 -3.60
N PHE A 90 -24.77 10.79 -3.64
CA PHE A 90 -26.20 10.85 -3.47
C PHE A 90 -26.81 11.84 -4.46
N THR A 91 -28.12 11.73 -4.63
CA THR A 91 -29.00 12.65 -5.33
C THR A 91 -30.08 13.10 -4.35
N GLU A 92 -30.81 14.16 -4.66
CA GLU A 92 -31.92 14.64 -3.82
C GLU A 92 -32.95 13.54 -3.52
N LYS A 93 -33.11 12.59 -4.45
CA LYS A 93 -34.07 11.49 -4.33
C LYS A 93 -33.61 10.35 -3.43
N ASN A 94 -32.31 10.18 -3.20
CA ASN A 94 -31.77 9.00 -2.48
C ASN A 94 -30.97 9.37 -1.21
N ILE A 95 -30.84 10.65 -0.87
CA ILE A 95 -30.05 11.11 0.28
C ILE A 95 -30.51 10.44 1.59
N GLN A 96 -31.82 10.31 1.80
CA GLN A 96 -32.37 9.70 3.01
C GLN A 96 -31.98 8.23 3.12
N ASP A 97 -32.03 7.49 2.01
CA ASP A 97 -31.63 6.09 1.96
C ASP A 97 -30.13 5.92 2.18
N VAL A 98 -29.30 6.79 1.59
CA VAL A 98 -27.84 6.75 1.74
C VAL A 98 -27.41 7.06 3.18
N VAL A 99 -28.12 7.96 3.86
CA VAL A 99 -27.87 8.30 5.27
C VAL A 99 -28.29 7.15 6.18
N ASN A 100 -29.47 6.56 5.96
CA ASN A 100 -30.00 5.48 6.78
C ASN A 100 -29.25 4.16 6.55
N ASN A 101 -28.81 3.90 5.32
CA ASN A 101 -28.18 2.65 4.90
C ASN A 101 -26.90 2.93 4.09
N PRO A 102 -25.81 3.37 4.75
CA PRO A 102 -24.55 3.62 4.06
C PRO A 102 -24.00 2.32 3.48
N ARG A 103 -23.58 2.36 2.21
CA ARG A 103 -22.93 1.22 1.56
C ARG A 103 -21.59 0.92 2.23
N ASP A 104 -21.27 -0.36 2.35
CA ASP A 104 -19.95 -0.77 2.82
C ASP A 104 -18.84 -0.33 1.86
N THR A 105 -17.79 0.25 2.43
CA THR A 105 -16.53 0.42 1.71
C THR A 105 -15.74 -0.88 1.80
N THR A 106 -14.70 -1.03 0.98
CA THR A 106 -13.81 -2.20 1.11
C THR A 106 -13.13 -2.28 2.48
N LEU A 107 -13.03 -1.16 3.22
CA LEU A 107 -12.49 -1.12 4.58
C LEU A 107 -13.52 -1.57 5.63
N THR A 108 -14.77 -1.11 5.55
CA THR A 108 -15.81 -1.57 6.48
C THR A 108 -16.22 -3.02 6.20
N ALA A 109 -16.20 -3.44 4.94
CA ALA A 109 -16.37 -4.84 4.56
C ALA A 109 -15.27 -5.73 5.16
N LEU A 110 -14.01 -5.26 5.19
CA LEU A 110 -12.93 -5.96 5.88
C LEU A 110 -13.26 -6.19 7.36
N PHE A 111 -13.72 -5.14 8.06
CA PHE A 111 -14.02 -5.25 9.49
C PHE A 111 -15.09 -6.29 9.78
N LYS A 112 -16.15 -6.31 8.95
CA LYS A 112 -17.20 -7.34 9.03
C LYS A 112 -16.64 -8.73 8.74
N LEU A 113 -15.78 -8.86 7.74
CA LEU A 113 -15.16 -10.13 7.38
C LEU A 113 -14.24 -10.65 8.50
N CYS A 114 -13.36 -9.82 9.06
CA CYS A 114 -12.48 -10.18 10.18
C CYS A 114 -13.25 -10.49 11.47
N ALA A 115 -14.47 -9.97 11.64
CA ALA A 115 -15.32 -10.34 12.76
C ALA A 115 -15.91 -11.75 12.64
N GLN A 116 -16.12 -12.23 11.40
CA GLN A 116 -16.83 -13.48 11.12
C GLN A 116 -15.89 -14.64 10.75
N ASP A 117 -14.73 -14.35 10.16
CA ASP A 117 -13.81 -15.33 9.59
C ASP A 117 -12.44 -15.27 10.27
N ASP A 118 -12.04 -16.39 10.89
CA ASP A 118 -10.74 -16.53 11.54
C ASP A 118 -9.57 -16.47 10.54
N PHE A 119 -9.77 -16.88 9.28
CA PHE A 119 -8.76 -16.70 8.24
C PHE A 119 -8.53 -15.22 7.96
N ALA A 120 -9.61 -14.44 7.84
CA ALA A 120 -9.52 -13.01 7.58
C ALA A 120 -8.80 -12.27 8.72
N LYS A 121 -8.84 -12.78 9.96
CA LYS A 121 -8.06 -12.23 11.08
C LYS A 121 -6.54 -12.33 10.87
N THR A 122 -6.09 -13.25 10.02
CA THR A 122 -4.65 -13.43 9.71
C THR A 122 -4.16 -12.46 8.62
N LEU A 123 -5.08 -11.86 7.86
CA LEU A 123 -4.76 -11.07 6.68
C LEU A 123 -4.51 -9.59 7.01
N LYS A 124 -3.62 -8.99 6.22
CA LYS A 124 -3.43 -7.54 6.14
C LYS A 124 -4.32 -6.97 5.03
N TYR A 125 -4.68 -5.69 5.13
CA TYR A 125 -5.68 -5.10 4.24
C TYR A 125 -5.37 -5.28 2.74
N GLY A 126 -4.13 -5.05 2.32
CA GLY A 126 -3.70 -5.20 0.92
C GLY A 126 -3.80 -6.62 0.35
N ARG A 127 -3.90 -7.65 1.21
CA ARG A 127 -3.96 -9.07 0.80
C ARG A 127 -5.38 -9.61 0.68
N VAL A 128 -6.35 -8.89 1.23
CA VAL A 128 -7.76 -9.32 1.30
C VAL A 128 -8.34 -9.64 -0.09
N PRO A 129 -8.11 -8.82 -1.15
CA PRO A 129 -8.61 -9.17 -2.48
C PRO A 129 -7.92 -10.38 -3.13
N SER A 130 -6.66 -10.63 -2.77
CA SER A 130 -5.92 -11.81 -3.24
C SER A 130 -6.46 -13.08 -2.60
N ASP A 131 -6.72 -13.03 -1.30
CA ASP A 131 -6.88 -14.21 -0.46
C ASP A 131 -8.36 -14.49 -0.10
N THR A 132 -9.27 -13.52 -0.18
CA THR A 132 -10.68 -13.66 0.28
C THR A 132 -11.69 -12.78 -0.46
N TRP A 133 -11.98 -13.07 -1.73
CA TRP A 133 -13.25 -12.63 -2.31
C TRP A 133 -13.94 -13.80 -3.01
N ASN A 134 -14.70 -14.58 -2.23
CA ASN A 134 -15.65 -15.59 -2.71
C ASN A 134 -16.72 -15.91 -1.65
N GLN A 135 -17.20 -14.90 -0.92
CA GLN A 135 -18.41 -15.08 -0.09
C GLN A 135 -19.70 -14.68 -0.82
N SER A 136 -19.61 -13.95 -1.93
CA SER A 136 -20.73 -13.76 -2.85
C SER A 136 -20.71 -14.88 -3.91
N SER A 137 -21.34 -16.00 -3.58
CA SER A 137 -22.14 -16.85 -4.49
C SER A 137 -22.45 -18.17 -3.80
N LYS A 138 -23.40 -18.15 -2.84
CA LYS A 138 -24.20 -19.35 -2.53
C LYS A 138 -25.38 -19.52 -3.50
N THR A 139 -25.45 -18.72 -4.55
CA THR A 139 -26.48 -18.78 -5.60
C THR A 139 -25.89 -18.34 -6.94
N ASP A 140 -25.03 -19.15 -7.55
CA ASP A 140 -25.08 -19.38 -9.00
C ASP A 140 -24.05 -20.45 -9.37
N GLU A 141 -24.54 -21.64 -9.66
CA GLU A 141 -23.74 -22.72 -10.24
C GLU A 141 -23.42 -22.48 -11.73
N THR A 142 -23.82 -21.33 -12.28
CA THR A 142 -23.74 -21.01 -13.71
C THR A 142 -23.11 -19.64 -13.98
N ASN A 143 -21.83 -19.43 -13.60
CA ASN A 143 -20.82 -18.72 -14.41
C ASN A 143 -19.54 -18.36 -13.63
N GLY A 144 -18.44 -19.06 -13.95
CA GLY A 144 -17.10 -18.48 -14.10
C GLY A 144 -16.38 -17.87 -12.89
N ARG A 145 -15.59 -18.69 -12.18
CA ARG A 145 -14.10 -18.59 -11.99
C ARG A 145 -13.67 -19.39 -10.75
N LYS A 146 -13.53 -20.71 -10.90
CA LYS A 146 -12.92 -21.60 -9.91
C LYS A 146 -11.38 -21.53 -9.91
N GLN A 147 -10.76 -20.37 -10.13
CA GLN A 147 -9.30 -20.24 -10.23
C GLN A 147 -8.69 -19.71 -8.93
N GLY A 148 -7.80 -20.49 -8.33
CA GLY A 148 -6.97 -20.10 -7.20
C GLY A 148 -6.26 -21.29 -6.56
N THR A 149 -5.13 -21.04 -5.89
CA THR A 149 -4.42 -22.07 -5.12
C THR A 149 -5.12 -22.25 -3.77
N ALA A 150 -5.26 -23.49 -3.31
CA ALA A 150 -5.77 -23.75 -1.97
C ALA A 150 -4.80 -23.11 -0.96
N VAL A 151 -5.35 -22.43 0.05
CA VAL A 151 -4.53 -21.86 1.11
C VAL A 151 -4.25 -22.95 2.15
N ASP A 152 -2.96 -23.21 2.41
CA ASP A 152 -2.53 -24.19 3.41
C ASP A 152 -3.14 -23.86 4.78
N GLY A 153 -3.78 -24.86 5.40
CA GLY A 153 -4.42 -24.73 6.71
C GLY A 153 -5.87 -24.20 6.72
N PHE A 154 -6.43 -23.77 5.58
CA PHE A 154 -7.81 -23.24 5.51
C PHE A 154 -8.63 -23.91 4.39
N PRO A 155 -9.34 -25.03 4.68
CA PRO A 155 -10.15 -25.75 3.70
C PRO A 155 -11.24 -24.85 3.10
N GLY A 156 -11.27 -24.72 1.78
CA GLY A 156 -12.28 -23.94 1.05
C GLY A 156 -11.87 -22.50 0.69
N VAL A 157 -10.77 -22.00 1.23
CA VAL A 157 -10.20 -20.70 0.86
C VAL A 157 -9.31 -20.86 -0.37
N LYS A 158 -9.54 -20.01 -1.39
CA LYS A 158 -8.74 -19.98 -2.62
C LYS A 158 -8.06 -18.63 -2.77
N LYS A 159 -6.76 -18.67 -3.01
CA LYS A 159 -5.95 -17.51 -3.34
C LYS A 159 -5.98 -17.25 -4.84
N THR A 160 -6.46 -16.07 -5.22
CA THR A 160 -6.47 -15.58 -6.59
C THR A 160 -5.23 -14.74 -6.87
N ASP A 161 -4.96 -14.46 -8.14
CA ASP A 161 -3.88 -13.56 -8.53
C ASP A 161 -4.18 -12.08 -8.19
N ALA A 162 -5.40 -11.70 -7.83
CA ALA A 162 -5.80 -10.29 -7.64
C ALA A 162 -4.90 -9.55 -6.65
N LEU A 163 -4.60 -8.28 -6.89
CA LEU A 163 -3.80 -7.43 -6.00
C LEU A 163 -4.67 -6.34 -5.38
N GLY A 164 -4.75 -6.32 -4.05
CA GLY A 164 -5.36 -5.22 -3.31
C GLY A 164 -4.44 -4.03 -3.22
N ARG A 165 -4.92 -2.87 -3.67
CA ARG A 165 -4.15 -1.63 -3.68
C ARG A 165 -4.80 -0.57 -2.82
N VAL A 166 -4.17 -0.34 -1.67
CA VAL A 166 -4.55 0.70 -0.70
C VAL A 166 -4.32 2.08 -1.33
N TYR A 167 -5.36 2.91 -1.32
CA TYR A 167 -5.32 4.24 -1.93
C TYR A 167 -4.17 5.11 -1.38
N VAL A 168 -3.52 5.88 -2.25
CA VAL A 168 -2.42 6.78 -1.86
C VAL A 168 -3.00 8.00 -1.16
N ILE A 169 -2.55 8.26 0.07
CA ILE A 169 -2.97 9.41 0.86
C ILE A 169 -1.77 10.35 1.00
N HIS A 170 -2.01 11.64 0.75
CA HIS A 170 -0.98 12.66 0.89
C HIS A 170 -0.64 12.88 2.38
N PRO A 171 0.65 13.07 2.75
CA PRO A 171 1.07 13.27 4.14
C PRO A 171 0.34 14.40 4.90
N ASN A 172 -0.09 15.45 4.19
CA ASN A 172 -0.88 16.55 4.79
C ASN A 172 -2.22 16.06 5.38
N ASN A 173 -2.81 14.98 4.85
CA ASN A 173 -3.95 14.31 5.48
C ASN A 173 -3.42 13.36 6.57
N SER A 174 -2.94 13.98 7.64
CA SER A 174 -1.99 13.33 8.54
C SER A 174 -2.55 12.11 9.27
N GLU A 175 -3.82 12.14 9.69
CA GLU A 175 -4.46 11.00 10.37
C GLU A 175 -4.84 9.88 9.41
N CYS A 176 -5.35 10.21 8.21
CA CYS A 176 -5.67 9.19 7.22
C CYS A 176 -4.39 8.53 6.68
N PHE A 177 -3.29 9.28 6.56
CA PHE A 177 -1.98 8.75 6.23
C PHE A 177 -1.48 7.73 7.28
N ARG A 178 -1.66 8.02 8.57
CA ARG A 178 -1.30 7.11 9.67
C ARG A 178 -2.21 5.87 9.72
N LEU A 179 -3.50 6.05 9.51
CA LEU A 179 -4.45 4.95 9.34
C LEU A 179 -3.98 4.00 8.21
N ARG A 180 -3.57 4.56 7.06
CA ARG A 180 -2.99 3.78 5.97
C ARG A 180 -1.75 2.99 6.39
N MET A 181 -0.85 3.60 7.16
CA MET A 181 0.33 2.89 7.69
C MET A 181 -0.08 1.70 8.56
N LEU A 182 -1.05 1.90 9.47
CA LEU A 182 -1.56 0.83 10.33
C LEU A 182 -2.21 -0.30 9.52
N LEU A 183 -2.94 0.01 8.45
CA LEU A 183 -3.54 -0.99 7.55
C LEU A 183 -2.51 -1.86 6.81
N HIS A 184 -1.25 -1.44 6.72
CA HIS A 184 -0.15 -2.24 6.18
C HIS A 184 0.50 -3.17 7.20
N VAL A 185 0.24 -2.95 8.49
CA VAL A 185 0.92 -3.65 9.61
C VAL A 185 -0.06 -4.53 10.39
N VAL A 186 -1.20 -3.97 10.80
CA VAL A 186 -2.24 -4.63 11.60
C VAL A 186 -2.89 -5.74 10.77
N LYS A 187 -2.98 -6.92 11.38
CA LYS A 187 -3.69 -8.08 10.84
C LYS A 187 -5.10 -8.12 11.43
N GLY A 188 -6.07 -8.50 10.62
CA GLY A 188 -7.42 -8.78 11.12
C GLY A 188 -8.15 -7.63 11.81
N PRO A 189 -8.04 -6.37 11.37
CA PRO A 189 -8.72 -5.28 12.05
C PRO A 189 -10.24 -5.50 11.99
N THR A 190 -10.92 -5.31 13.13
CA THR A 190 -12.37 -5.52 13.27
C THR A 190 -13.13 -4.21 13.45
N SER A 191 -12.41 -3.09 13.66
CA SER A 191 -12.98 -1.76 13.81
C SER A 191 -11.90 -0.69 13.67
N PHE A 192 -12.32 0.58 13.55
CA PHE A 192 -11.43 1.73 13.64
C PHE A 192 -10.69 1.80 15.00
N ALA A 193 -11.38 1.45 16.07
CA ALA A 193 -10.78 1.36 17.40
C ALA A 193 -9.69 0.27 17.47
N HIS A 194 -9.92 -0.90 16.86
CA HIS A 194 -8.93 -1.97 16.82
C HIS A 194 -7.64 -1.53 16.09
N LEU A 195 -7.74 -0.76 15.00
CA LEU A 195 -6.56 -0.25 14.29
C LEU A 195 -5.67 0.65 15.15
N ARG A 196 -6.24 1.37 16.12
CA ARG A 196 -5.52 2.23 17.07
C ARG A 196 -5.25 1.54 18.41
N THR A 197 -5.45 0.23 18.51
CA THR A 197 -5.12 -0.55 19.70
C THR A 197 -3.71 -1.10 19.59
N VAL A 198 -2.87 -0.84 20.58
CA VAL A 198 -1.51 -1.41 20.69
C VAL A 198 -1.38 -2.05 22.05
N GLN A 199 -1.02 -3.34 22.09
CA GLN A 199 -0.88 -4.12 23.33
C GLN A 199 -2.11 -4.04 24.27
N GLY A 200 -3.31 -4.00 23.69
CA GLY A 200 -4.58 -3.91 24.45
C GLY A 200 -4.99 -2.49 24.86
N ILE A 201 -4.14 -1.47 24.63
CA ILE A 201 -4.45 -0.07 24.93
C ILE A 201 -4.99 0.62 23.68
N ILE A 202 -6.18 1.22 23.78
CA ILE A 202 -6.80 1.99 22.70
C ILE A 202 -6.26 3.43 22.75
N TYR A 203 -5.55 3.85 21.70
CA TYR A 203 -4.97 5.19 21.60
C TYR A 203 -5.94 6.19 20.98
N ASN A 204 -5.92 7.46 21.40
CA ASN A 204 -6.87 8.46 20.93
C ASN A 204 -6.71 8.84 19.44
N THR A 205 -5.50 8.74 18.89
CA THR A 205 -5.20 9.07 17.49
C THR A 205 -4.42 7.95 16.81
N TYR A 206 -4.49 7.90 15.48
CA TYR A 206 -3.67 6.96 14.70
C TYR A 206 -2.18 7.33 14.80
N LYS A 207 -1.86 8.61 15.02
CA LYS A 207 -0.49 9.06 15.28
C LYS A 207 0.12 8.41 16.50
N THR A 208 -0.59 8.46 17.62
CA THR A 208 -0.10 7.89 18.88
C THR A 208 0.01 6.37 18.79
N ALA A 209 -0.94 5.70 18.11
CA ALA A 209 -0.84 4.27 17.84
C ALA A 209 0.38 3.91 16.97
N CYS A 210 0.64 4.67 15.89
CA CYS A 210 1.83 4.45 15.05
C CYS A 210 3.14 4.67 15.82
N LYS A 211 3.20 5.67 16.70
CA LYS A 211 4.37 5.91 17.56
C LYS A 211 4.63 4.72 18.48
N GLU A 212 3.59 4.23 19.15
CA GLU A 212 3.72 3.08 20.05
C GLU A 212 4.11 1.80 19.32
N MET A 213 3.62 1.60 18.09
CA MET A 213 4.04 0.47 17.24
C MET A 213 5.46 0.64 16.65
N GLY A 214 6.17 1.75 16.94
CA GLY A 214 7.49 2.04 16.39
C GLY A 214 7.50 2.31 14.88
N LEU A 215 6.35 2.69 14.31
CA LEU A 215 6.20 2.98 12.87
C LEU A 215 6.58 4.43 12.51
N LEU A 216 6.68 5.31 13.50
CA LEU A 216 7.14 6.68 13.34
C LEU A 216 8.40 6.84 14.17
N GLU A 217 9.48 7.30 13.54
CA GLU A 217 10.68 7.69 14.28
C GLU A 217 10.33 8.81 15.26
N ASP A 218 10.81 8.68 16.49
CA ASP A 218 10.63 9.71 17.47
C ASP A 218 11.63 10.83 17.20
N ASP A 219 11.09 12.00 16.90
CA ASP A 219 11.81 13.28 16.76
C ASP A 219 12.73 13.58 17.98
N SER A 220 12.55 12.87 19.08
CA SER A 220 13.43 12.91 20.25
C SER A 220 14.89 12.65 19.92
N HIS A 221 15.22 11.84 18.91
CA HIS A 221 16.62 11.58 18.58
C HIS A 221 17.33 12.87 18.11
N TRP A 222 16.72 13.65 17.22
CA TRP A 222 17.31 14.93 16.78
C TRP A 222 17.27 15.98 17.89
N LYS A 223 16.25 15.99 18.76
CA LYS A 223 16.20 16.90 19.92
C LYS A 223 17.33 16.62 20.89
N ASN A 224 17.60 15.35 21.16
CA ASN A 224 18.70 14.93 22.02
C ASN A 224 20.05 15.26 21.38
N THR A 225 20.25 14.98 20.08
CA THR A 225 21.46 15.36 19.35
C THR A 225 21.67 16.89 19.31
N LEU A 226 20.61 17.69 19.11
CA LEU A 226 20.72 19.16 19.12
C LEU A 226 21.01 19.72 20.52
N SER A 227 20.40 19.12 21.55
CA SER A 227 20.65 19.47 22.95
C SER A 227 22.08 19.14 23.37
N GLU A 228 22.61 17.99 22.95
CA GLU A 228 24.00 17.62 23.16
C GLU A 228 24.95 18.57 22.41
N ALA A 229 24.67 18.87 21.13
CA ALA A 229 25.47 19.81 20.34
C ALA A 229 25.50 21.23 20.94
N ALA A 230 24.40 21.68 21.55
CA ALA A 230 24.34 22.95 22.26
C ALA A 230 25.25 22.99 23.50
N ILE A 231 25.44 21.86 24.18
CA ILE A 231 26.37 21.74 25.32
C ILE A 231 27.82 21.82 24.84
N PHE A 232 28.15 21.20 23.70
CA PHE A 232 29.50 21.20 23.12
C PHE A 232 29.92 22.52 22.44
N SER A 233 28.98 23.43 22.17
CA SER A 233 29.27 24.76 21.61
C SER A 233 29.89 25.74 22.64
N SER A 234 29.98 25.36 23.91
CA SER A 234 30.51 26.23 24.98
C SER A 234 32.04 26.14 25.21
N ALA A 235 32.78 25.41 24.37
CA ALA A 235 34.24 25.39 24.45
C ALA A 235 34.83 26.74 24.01
N GLN A 236 35.11 27.61 24.98
CA GLN A 236 35.77 28.90 24.77
C GLN A 236 37.11 28.71 24.04
N VAL A 237 37.19 29.28 22.84
CA VAL A 237 38.47 29.49 22.14
C VAL A 237 39.26 30.51 22.95
N LYS A 238 40.25 30.05 23.73
CA LYS A 238 41.28 30.93 24.28
C LYS A 238 42.13 31.42 23.12
N SER A 239 41.94 32.70 22.76
CA SER A 239 42.90 33.45 21.95
C SER A 239 44.23 33.48 22.71
N VAL A 240 45.23 32.78 22.18
CA VAL A 240 46.62 32.95 22.57
C VAL A 240 47.14 34.10 21.71
N LYS A 241 47.55 35.19 22.38
CA LYS A 241 48.24 36.32 21.78
C LYS A 241 49.61 35.93 21.28
#